data_AF-A0A9R0UVK2-F1
#
_entry.id   AF-A0A9R0UVK2-F1
#
_cell.length_a   1.000
_cell.length_b   1.000
_cell.length_c   1.000
_cell.angle_alpha   90.00
_cell.angle_beta   90.00
_cell.angle_gamma   90.00
#
_symmetry.space_group_name_H-M   'P 1'
#
loop_
_entity.id
_entity.type
_entity.pdbx_description
1 polymer ?
#
loop_
_entity_poly.entity_id
_entity_poly.type
_entity_poly.pdbx_seq_one_letter_code
_entity_poly.pdbx_strand_id
1 'polypeptide(L)'
;MMIQITCTSPNEIELIAMANALSTPGKYNFVKLEQCSNKAESVDYLFEMLSPAMFFLLEKGIKLLLVTLGSNGVFICCREHVNFMKDPKRCKVTPFSTQLLEKLEGCSLSSMPVNLSREGSSRTCVFHLPATSASVVSLTGAGDCLVGGFLSSLCGGLDIMQSVAVGIAVAKASVESEANIPANFSAASIADEARRTLLSARQIWCQ
;
A
#
# COMPACT_ATOMS: atom_id res chain seq x y z
N MET A 1 -19.50 -8.93 -14.73
CA MET A 1 -18.11 -9.23 -15.11
C MET A 1 -17.28 -9.36 -13.85
N MET A 2 -16.48 -10.42 -13.73
CA MET A 2 -15.57 -10.66 -12.60
C MET A 2 -14.13 -10.50 -13.10
N ILE A 3 -13.32 -9.73 -12.40
CA ILE A 3 -11.95 -9.36 -12.77
C ILE A 3 -10.99 -10.42 -12.23
N GLN A 4 -9.98 -10.81 -13.03
CA GLN A 4 -8.95 -11.78 -12.62
C GLN A 4 -7.67 -11.13 -12.05
N ILE A 5 -7.74 -9.84 -11.74
CA ILE A 5 -6.62 -9.06 -11.20
C ILE A 5 -6.54 -9.31 -9.70
N THR A 6 -5.37 -9.73 -9.24
CA THR A 6 -5.14 -9.98 -7.82
C THR A 6 -4.81 -8.71 -7.05
N CYS A 7 -3.88 -7.90 -7.57
CA CYS A 7 -3.44 -6.65 -6.96
C CYS A 7 -3.43 -5.54 -8.01
N THR A 8 -3.79 -4.33 -7.60
CA THR A 8 -3.61 -3.09 -8.39
C THR A 8 -3.22 -1.95 -7.46
N SER A 9 -2.51 -0.95 -8.00
CA SER A 9 -1.94 0.15 -7.21
C SER A 9 -2.28 1.54 -7.77
N PRO A 10 -3.56 1.89 -7.92
CA PRO A 10 -3.97 3.15 -8.53
C PRO A 10 -3.67 4.35 -7.62
N ASN A 11 -3.48 5.53 -8.19
CA ASN A 11 -3.70 6.79 -7.45
C ASN A 11 -5.20 7.10 -7.30
N GLU A 12 -5.53 8.23 -6.67
CA GLU A 12 -6.92 8.60 -6.37
C GLU A 12 -7.76 8.75 -7.64
N ILE A 13 -7.20 9.34 -8.70
CA ILE A 13 -7.89 9.60 -9.96
C ILE A 13 -8.08 8.29 -10.74
N GLU A 14 -7.04 7.47 -10.79
CA GLU A 14 -7.07 6.16 -11.44
C GLU A 14 -8.07 5.22 -10.77
N LEU A 15 -8.17 5.22 -9.44
CA LEU A 15 -9.14 4.41 -8.71
C LEU A 15 -10.59 4.72 -9.17
N ILE A 16 -10.91 6.00 -9.28
CA ILE A 16 -12.23 6.47 -9.71
C ILE A 16 -12.47 6.12 -11.17
N ALA A 17 -11.47 6.30 -12.04
CA ALA A 17 -11.55 5.90 -13.44
C ALA A 17 -11.79 4.39 -13.58
N MET A 18 -11.09 3.55 -12.81
CA MET A 18 -11.29 2.10 -12.76
C MET A 18 -12.71 1.73 -12.32
N ALA A 19 -13.23 2.37 -11.27
CA ALA A 19 -14.59 2.11 -10.78
C ALA A 19 -15.66 2.54 -11.80
N ASN A 20 -15.49 3.72 -12.43
CA ASN A 20 -16.40 4.21 -13.47
C ASN A 20 -16.36 3.36 -14.74
N ALA A 21 -15.20 2.83 -15.13
CA ALA A 21 -15.08 1.92 -16.28
C ALA A 21 -15.89 0.61 -16.11
N LEU A 22 -16.24 0.25 -14.88
CA LEU A 22 -16.94 -0.99 -14.53
C LEU A 22 -18.37 -0.76 -14.01
N SER A 23 -18.82 0.49 -13.97
CA SER A 23 -20.13 0.91 -13.47
C SER A 23 -20.85 1.80 -14.48
N THR A 24 -22.02 2.33 -14.09
CA THR A 24 -22.70 3.35 -14.88
C THR A 24 -21.84 4.62 -14.95
N PRO A 25 -21.68 5.26 -16.12
CA PRO A 25 -20.85 6.44 -16.28
C PRO A 25 -21.18 7.54 -15.24
N GLY A 26 -20.14 8.11 -14.61
CA GLY A 26 -20.27 9.20 -13.66
C GLY A 26 -20.78 8.82 -12.27
N LYS A 27 -20.90 7.52 -11.95
CA LYS A 27 -21.36 7.07 -10.63
C LYS A 27 -20.41 7.47 -9.50
N TYR A 28 -19.11 7.37 -9.74
CA TYR A 28 -18.08 7.71 -8.77
C TYR A 28 -17.43 9.04 -9.16
N ASN A 29 -17.34 9.96 -8.21
CA ASN A 29 -16.73 11.27 -8.41
C ASN A 29 -15.78 11.55 -7.25
N PHE A 30 -14.64 12.16 -7.57
CA PHE A 30 -13.67 12.60 -6.58
C PHE A 30 -13.30 14.04 -6.84
N VAL A 31 -13.50 14.87 -5.82
CA VAL A 31 -13.06 16.26 -5.82
C VAL A 31 -11.87 16.31 -4.88
N LYS A 32 -10.70 16.69 -5.42
CA LYS A 32 -9.50 16.82 -4.61
C LYS A 32 -9.67 18.03 -3.70
N LEU A 33 -9.57 17.83 -2.38
CA LEU A 33 -9.62 18.94 -1.44
C LEU A 33 -8.40 19.84 -1.66
N GLU A 34 -8.61 21.15 -1.75
CA GLU A 34 -7.50 22.10 -1.67
C GLU A 34 -6.97 22.11 -0.24
N GLN A 35 -5.64 21.91 -0.13
CA GLN A 35 -4.81 21.81 1.08
C GLN A 35 -5.53 21.94 2.43
N CYS A 36 -5.96 20.80 2.99
CA CYS A 36 -6.31 20.73 4.40
C CYS A 36 -5.03 20.88 5.25
N SER A 37 -5.03 21.79 6.22
CA SER A 37 -3.86 22.03 7.09
C SER A 37 -3.60 20.87 8.06
N ASN A 38 -4.62 20.06 8.36
CA ASN A 38 -4.52 18.88 9.22
C ASN A 38 -4.39 17.59 8.40
N LYS A 39 -3.25 16.89 8.53
CA LYS A 39 -3.00 15.62 7.83
C LYS A 39 -3.98 14.50 8.24
N ALA A 40 -4.41 14.45 9.49
CA ALA A 40 -5.33 13.40 9.95
C ALA A 40 -6.71 13.56 9.29
N GLU A 41 -7.24 14.78 9.32
CA GLU A 41 -8.51 15.13 8.65
C GLU A 41 -8.43 14.91 7.14
N SER A 42 -7.27 15.22 6.51
CA SER A 42 -7.04 14.93 5.09
C SER A 42 -7.18 13.44 4.77
N VAL A 43 -6.65 12.54 5.60
CA VAL A 43 -6.69 11.11 5.29
C VAL A 43 -8.08 10.53 5.54
N ASP A 44 -8.77 10.99 6.58
CA ASP A 44 -10.15 10.54 6.86
C ASP A 44 -11.10 10.99 5.75
N TYR A 45 -10.96 12.23 5.25
CA TYR A 45 -11.67 12.72 4.07
C TYR A 45 -11.36 11.88 2.81
N LEU A 46 -10.08 11.57 2.55
CA LEU A 46 -9.70 10.73 1.42
C LEU A 46 -10.32 9.34 1.53
N PHE A 47 -10.36 8.76 2.72
CA PHE A 47 -11.02 7.47 2.93
C PHE A 47 -12.51 7.55 2.65
N GLU A 48 -13.22 8.55 3.19
CA GLU A 48 -14.65 8.75 2.95
C GLU A 48 -14.96 8.84 1.45
N MET A 49 -14.20 9.65 0.72
CA MET A 49 -14.42 9.87 -0.71
C MET A 49 -14.05 8.66 -1.59
N LEU A 50 -13.00 7.92 -1.24
CA LEU A 50 -12.48 6.82 -2.08
C LEU A 50 -13.08 5.46 -1.73
N SER A 51 -13.59 5.27 -0.50
CA SER A 51 -14.09 3.97 -0.02
C SER A 51 -15.20 3.35 -0.88
N PRO A 52 -16.17 4.10 -1.44
CA PRO A 52 -17.20 3.50 -2.30
C PRO A 52 -16.60 2.85 -3.57
N ALA A 53 -15.58 3.48 -4.16
CA ALA A 53 -14.88 2.93 -5.32
C ALA A 53 -13.98 1.75 -4.95
N MET A 54 -13.28 1.83 -3.80
CA MET A 54 -12.45 0.73 -3.29
C MET A 54 -13.29 -0.54 -3.09
N PHE A 55 -14.40 -0.43 -2.35
CA PHE A 55 -15.24 -1.59 -2.04
C PHE A 55 -15.90 -2.17 -3.28
N PHE A 56 -16.35 -1.30 -4.20
CA PHE A 56 -16.88 -1.74 -5.48
C PHE A 56 -15.87 -2.56 -6.29
N LEU A 57 -14.60 -2.14 -6.35
CA LEU A 57 -13.56 -2.88 -7.07
C LEU A 57 -13.23 -4.22 -6.41
N LEU A 58 -13.27 -4.30 -5.07
CA LEU A 58 -13.17 -5.57 -4.35
C LEU A 58 -14.34 -6.51 -4.69
N GLU A 59 -15.57 -5.98 -4.76
CA GLU A 59 -16.75 -6.73 -5.20
C GLU A 59 -16.64 -7.25 -6.64
N LYS A 60 -15.93 -6.52 -7.52
CA LYS A 60 -15.65 -6.98 -8.88
C LYS A 60 -14.55 -8.04 -8.97
N GLY A 61 -13.90 -8.40 -7.87
CA GLY A 61 -12.98 -9.53 -7.79
C GLY A 61 -11.51 -9.15 -7.59
N ILE A 62 -11.18 -7.85 -7.50
CA ILE A 62 -9.84 -7.43 -7.07
C ILE A 62 -9.63 -7.88 -5.62
N LYS A 63 -8.47 -8.49 -5.33
CA LYS A 63 -8.20 -9.04 -3.99
C LYS A 63 -7.43 -8.07 -3.09
N LEU A 64 -6.58 -7.24 -3.68
CA LEU A 64 -5.76 -6.24 -2.99
C LEU A 64 -5.73 -4.93 -3.79
N LEU A 65 -6.04 -3.84 -3.11
CA LEU A 65 -5.92 -2.48 -3.61
C LEU A 65 -4.86 -1.75 -2.79
N LEU A 66 -3.84 -1.22 -3.48
CA LEU A 66 -2.84 -0.32 -2.92
C LEU A 66 -3.10 1.09 -3.44
N VAL A 67 -4.01 1.83 -2.82
CA VAL A 67 -4.37 3.17 -3.31
C VAL A 67 -3.32 4.17 -2.86
N THR A 68 -2.59 4.75 -3.81
CA THR A 68 -1.54 5.74 -3.53
C THR A 68 -2.15 7.14 -3.35
N LEU A 69 -1.69 7.86 -2.33
CA LEU A 69 -2.24 9.14 -1.87
C LEU A 69 -1.16 10.25 -1.87
N GLY A 70 -0.09 10.06 -2.64
CA GLY A 70 1.07 10.94 -2.66
C GLY A 70 1.68 11.14 -1.27
N SER A 71 1.78 12.39 -0.83
CA SER A 71 2.33 12.76 0.49
C SER A 71 1.50 12.30 1.69
N ASN A 72 0.30 11.76 1.46
CA ASN A 72 -0.53 11.13 2.49
C ASN A 72 -0.28 9.62 2.64
N GLY A 73 0.54 9.00 1.79
CA GLY A 73 0.90 7.58 1.90
C GLY A 73 0.01 6.66 1.07
N VAL A 74 -0.40 5.53 1.65
CA VAL A 74 -1.09 4.44 0.94
C VAL A 74 -2.25 3.90 1.76
N PHE A 75 -3.38 3.64 1.11
CA PHE A 75 -4.38 2.72 1.63
C PHE A 75 -4.15 1.31 1.13
N ILE A 76 -4.16 0.35 2.05
CA ILE A 76 -4.16 -1.08 1.78
C ILE A 76 -5.57 -1.58 2.05
N CYS A 77 -6.28 -1.98 1.00
CA CYS A 77 -7.66 -2.45 1.08
C CYS A 77 -7.74 -3.87 0.54
N CYS A 78 -8.18 -4.80 1.39
CA CYS A 78 -8.30 -6.21 1.05
C CYS A 78 -9.44 -6.87 1.83
N ARG A 79 -9.83 -8.08 1.39
CA ARG A 79 -10.70 -8.94 2.19
C ARG A 79 -9.85 -9.70 3.21
N GLU A 80 -10.38 -9.91 4.43
CA GLU A 80 -9.70 -10.54 5.56
C GLU A 80 -9.16 -11.95 5.23
N HIS A 81 -9.74 -12.64 4.24
CA HIS A 81 -9.29 -13.96 3.74
C HIS A 81 -8.05 -13.95 2.86
N VAL A 82 -7.54 -12.80 2.45
CA VAL A 82 -6.48 -12.78 1.45
C VAL A 82 -5.11 -12.95 2.12
N ASN A 83 -4.77 -14.21 2.40
CA ASN A 83 -3.41 -14.59 2.76
C ASN A 83 -2.52 -14.57 1.50
N PHE A 84 -1.73 -13.51 1.35
CA PHE A 84 -0.70 -13.41 0.31
C PHE A 84 0.62 -14.08 0.68
N MET A 85 0.66 -14.81 1.79
CA MET A 85 1.86 -15.55 2.20
C MET A 85 2.22 -16.56 1.12
N LYS A 86 3.32 -16.28 0.40
CA LYS A 86 3.94 -17.26 -0.49
C LYS A 86 4.57 -18.36 0.36
N ASP A 87 4.55 -19.58 -0.17
CA ASP A 87 5.37 -20.68 0.35
C ASP A 87 6.83 -20.19 0.46
N PRO A 88 7.43 -20.16 1.67
CA PRO A 88 8.81 -19.70 1.88
C PRO A 88 9.81 -20.41 0.96
N LYS A 89 9.50 -21.65 0.54
CA LYS A 89 10.33 -22.47 -0.35
C LYS A 89 10.39 -21.95 -1.79
N ARG A 90 9.51 -21.01 -2.19
CA ARG A 90 9.47 -20.40 -3.53
C ARG A 90 10.09 -19.00 -3.58
N CYS A 91 10.51 -18.45 -2.44
CA CYS A 91 11.11 -17.11 -2.39
C CYS A 91 12.59 -17.17 -2.82
N LYS A 92 12.96 -16.37 -3.82
CA LYS A 92 14.37 -16.16 -4.17
C LYS A 92 14.97 -15.18 -3.16
N VAL A 93 15.56 -15.72 -2.11
CA VAL A 93 16.22 -14.93 -1.07
C VAL A 93 17.50 -14.31 -1.63
N THR A 94 17.63 -12.99 -1.49
CA THR A 94 18.81 -12.20 -1.86
C THR A 94 19.46 -11.63 -0.59
N PRO A 95 20.73 -11.19 -0.61
CA PRO A 95 21.34 -10.50 0.52
C PRO A 95 20.53 -9.27 0.96
N PHE A 96 19.99 -8.52 -0.01
CA PHE A 96 19.12 -7.36 0.23
C PHE A 96 17.84 -7.76 0.98
N SER A 97 17.12 -8.78 0.49
CA SER A 97 15.87 -9.23 1.14
C SER A 97 16.12 -9.89 2.50
N THR A 98 17.26 -10.56 2.69
CA THR A 98 17.65 -11.15 3.98
C THR A 98 17.81 -10.07 5.03
N GLN A 99 18.56 -9.00 4.71
CA GLN A 99 18.75 -7.88 5.63
C GLN A 99 17.43 -7.15 5.95
N LEU A 100 16.53 -7.02 4.97
CA LEU A 100 15.20 -6.48 5.22
C LEU A 100 14.39 -7.37 6.17
N LEU A 101 14.42 -8.70 5.96
CA LEU A 101 13.71 -9.66 6.79
C LEU A 101 14.21 -9.60 8.24
N GLU A 102 15.51 -9.75 8.45
CA GLU A 102 16.15 -9.68 9.79
C GLU A 102 15.82 -8.38 10.53
N LYS A 103 15.81 -7.25 9.81
CA LYS A 103 15.47 -5.96 10.43
C LYS A 103 13.97 -5.84 10.71
N LEU A 104 13.11 -6.34 9.84
CA LEU A 104 11.65 -6.19 10.00
C LEU A 104 11.01 -7.36 10.76
N GLU A 105 11.79 -8.36 11.17
CA GLU A 105 11.37 -9.40 12.11
C GLU A 105 10.77 -8.77 13.38
N GLY A 106 9.61 -9.30 13.79
CA GLY A 106 8.84 -8.78 14.93
C GLY A 106 8.09 -7.46 14.66
N CYS A 107 8.37 -6.75 13.57
CA CYS A 107 7.54 -5.63 13.11
C CYS A 107 6.35 -6.14 12.31
N SER A 108 5.41 -6.75 13.04
CA SER A 108 4.08 -7.04 12.52
C SER A 108 3.08 -6.11 13.20
N LEU A 109 1.98 -5.77 12.53
CA LEU A 109 0.81 -5.11 13.11
C LEU A 109 0.10 -5.98 14.19
N SER A 110 0.78 -6.98 14.77
CA SER A 110 0.27 -7.94 15.74
C SER A 110 -0.26 -7.35 17.05
N SER A 111 -0.05 -6.06 17.30
CA SER A 111 -0.74 -5.34 18.39
C SER A 111 -2.21 -5.06 18.08
N MET A 112 -2.67 -5.26 16.84
CA MET A 112 -4.09 -5.36 16.49
C MET A 112 -4.39 -6.82 16.12
N PRO A 113 -5.33 -7.50 16.81
CA PRO A 113 -5.66 -8.89 16.55
C PRO A 113 -6.50 -8.99 15.27
N VAL A 114 -5.89 -8.70 14.11
CA VAL A 114 -6.46 -9.11 12.83
C VAL A 114 -5.99 -10.53 12.62
N ASN A 115 -6.70 -11.46 13.25
CA ASN A 115 -6.68 -12.86 12.85
C ASN A 115 -7.23 -12.90 11.42
N LEU A 116 -6.36 -12.71 10.41
CA LEU A 116 -6.61 -12.88 8.96
C LEU A 116 -6.96 -14.34 8.60
N SER A 117 -7.45 -15.11 9.55
CA SER A 117 -7.61 -16.56 9.51
C SER A 117 -8.83 -16.94 10.32
N ARG A 118 -9.99 -16.45 9.91
CA ARG A 118 -11.27 -17.05 10.31
C ARG A 118 -12.06 -17.40 9.07
N GLU A 119 -11.73 -18.57 8.52
CA GLU A 119 -12.40 -19.24 7.40
C GLU A 119 -13.92 -18.99 7.44
N GLY A 120 -14.45 -18.29 6.41
CA GLY A 120 -15.88 -17.93 6.30
C GLY A 120 -16.27 -16.44 6.53
N SER A 121 -15.39 -15.58 7.03
CA SER A 121 -15.65 -14.14 7.28
C SER A 121 -15.42 -13.20 6.07
N SER A 122 -16.44 -12.69 5.37
CA SER A 122 -16.27 -11.81 4.20
C SER A 122 -15.82 -10.37 4.52
N ARG A 123 -15.07 -10.17 5.61
CA ARG A 123 -14.72 -8.82 6.07
C ARG A 123 -13.80 -8.11 5.11
N THR A 124 -14.03 -6.84 4.91
CA THR A 124 -13.14 -5.91 4.20
C THR A 124 -12.45 -5.05 5.23
N CYS A 125 -11.12 -5.10 5.26
CA CYS A 125 -10.34 -4.21 6.10
C CYS A 125 -9.55 -3.20 5.25
N VAL A 126 -9.39 -1.99 5.79
CA VAL A 126 -8.59 -0.92 5.20
C VAL A 126 -7.59 -0.42 6.22
N PHE A 127 -6.33 -0.48 5.83
CA PHE A 127 -5.21 0.07 6.59
C PHE A 127 -4.64 1.28 5.87
N HIS A 128 -4.09 2.20 6.64
CA HIS A 128 -3.36 3.34 6.14
C HIS A 128 -1.93 3.30 6.64
N LEU A 129 -0.99 3.40 5.71
CA LEU A 129 0.42 3.58 6.00
C LEU A 129 0.79 5.00 5.54
N PRO A 130 1.25 5.87 6.46
CA PRO A 130 1.59 7.25 6.09
C PRO A 130 2.87 7.29 5.24
N ALA A 131 2.94 8.26 4.32
CA ALA A 131 4.20 8.59 3.68
C ALA A 131 5.16 9.23 4.70
N THR A 132 6.44 8.94 4.58
CA THR A 132 7.46 9.58 5.40
C THR A 132 7.82 10.95 4.83
N SER A 133 8.19 11.89 5.71
CA SER A 133 8.75 13.18 5.28
C SER A 133 9.96 12.95 4.38
N ALA A 134 10.00 13.68 3.26
CA ALA A 134 11.01 13.56 2.24
C ALA A 134 11.47 14.94 1.75
N SER A 135 12.75 15.07 1.42
CA SER A 135 13.31 16.24 0.75
C SER A 135 13.15 16.09 -0.77
N VAL A 136 11.97 16.46 -1.28
CA VAL A 136 11.58 16.21 -2.68
C VAL A 136 12.49 16.92 -3.67
N VAL A 137 13.08 16.14 -4.56
CA VAL A 137 13.85 16.57 -5.75
C VAL A 137 13.01 16.35 -7.01
N SER A 138 12.41 15.17 -7.18
CA SER A 138 11.54 14.81 -8.29
C SER A 138 10.36 13.98 -7.76
N LEU A 139 9.20 14.02 -8.41
CA LEU A 139 8.07 13.14 -8.05
C LEU A 139 7.89 11.97 -9.03
N THR A 140 8.58 12.04 -10.17
CA THR A 140 8.43 11.06 -11.25
C THR A 140 9.06 9.73 -10.83
N GLY A 141 8.34 8.62 -11.06
CA GLY A 141 8.81 7.27 -10.72
C GLY A 141 8.54 6.83 -9.28
N ALA A 142 8.00 7.70 -8.42
CA ALA A 142 7.67 7.34 -7.03
C ALA A 142 6.69 6.17 -6.94
N GLY A 143 5.65 6.17 -7.78
CA GLY A 143 4.68 5.07 -7.87
C GLY A 143 5.30 3.77 -8.36
N ASP A 144 6.14 3.84 -9.39
CA ASP A 144 6.85 2.67 -9.93
C ASP A 144 7.80 2.06 -8.90
N CYS A 145 8.54 2.93 -8.18
CA CYS A 145 9.42 2.55 -7.08
C CYS A 145 8.65 1.95 -5.89
N LEU A 146 7.47 2.47 -5.58
CA LEU A 146 6.57 1.90 -4.57
C LEU A 146 6.20 0.46 -4.92
N VAL A 147 5.73 0.24 -6.15
CA VAL A 147 5.33 -1.08 -6.65
C VAL A 147 6.52 -2.02 -6.71
N GLY A 148 7.67 -1.55 -7.20
CA GLY A 148 8.91 -2.34 -7.27
C GLY A 148 9.39 -2.77 -5.88
N GLY A 149 9.41 -1.86 -4.91
CA GLY A 149 9.76 -2.14 -3.52
C GLY A 149 8.81 -3.14 -2.88
N PHE A 150 7.50 -2.96 -3.06
CA PHE A 150 6.45 -3.87 -2.59
C PHE A 150 6.60 -5.28 -3.17
N LEU A 151 6.74 -5.40 -4.48
CA LEU A 151 6.84 -6.72 -5.13
C LEU A 151 8.16 -7.42 -4.79
N SER A 152 9.26 -6.68 -4.71
CA SER A 152 10.58 -7.21 -4.36
C SER A 152 10.58 -7.78 -2.94
N SER A 153 10.07 -7.02 -1.96
CA SER A 153 9.95 -7.45 -0.55
C SER A 153 9.00 -8.63 -0.37
N LEU A 154 7.84 -8.60 -1.04
CA LEU A 154 6.88 -9.70 -1.02
C LEU A 154 7.48 -10.99 -1.60
N CYS A 155 8.27 -10.88 -2.68
CA CYS A 155 9.01 -12.01 -3.25
C CYS A 155 10.19 -12.46 -2.38
N GLY A 156 10.68 -11.59 -1.51
CA GLY A 156 11.68 -11.87 -0.48
C GLY A 156 11.12 -12.52 0.78
N GLY A 157 9.79 -12.69 0.89
CA GLY A 157 9.13 -13.38 2.00
C GLY A 157 8.53 -12.48 3.08
N LEU A 158 8.55 -11.16 2.91
CA LEU A 158 7.86 -10.24 3.81
C LEU A 158 6.33 -10.32 3.64
N ASP A 159 5.59 -10.01 4.70
CA ASP A 159 4.12 -9.92 4.62
C ASP A 159 3.67 -8.67 3.84
N ILE A 160 2.37 -8.53 3.57
CA ILE A 160 1.82 -7.42 2.77
C ILE A 160 2.14 -6.06 3.41
N MET A 161 1.93 -5.93 4.72
CA MET A 161 2.09 -4.67 5.43
C MET A 161 3.55 -4.23 5.42
N GLN A 162 4.44 -5.17 5.75
CA GLN A 162 5.90 -4.99 5.68
C GLN A 162 6.34 -4.63 4.26
N SER A 163 5.79 -5.32 3.26
CA SER A 163 6.15 -5.10 1.85
C SER A 163 5.70 -3.72 1.37
N VAL A 164 4.50 -3.26 1.73
CA VAL A 164 4.03 -1.91 1.39
C VAL A 164 4.87 -0.85 2.10
N ALA A 165 5.26 -1.08 3.37
CA ALA A 165 6.15 -0.17 4.09
C ALA A 165 7.53 -0.06 3.41
N VAL A 166 8.08 -1.18 2.91
CA VAL A 166 9.29 -1.17 2.06
C VAL A 166 9.04 -0.39 0.78
N GLY A 167 7.90 -0.59 0.11
CA GLY A 167 7.50 0.18 -1.06
C GLY A 167 7.49 1.70 -0.79
N ILE A 168 6.90 2.13 0.33
CA ILE A 168 6.88 3.55 0.74
C ILE A 168 8.30 4.08 0.97
N ALA A 169 9.17 3.32 1.61
CA ALA A 169 10.57 3.72 1.83
C ALA A 169 11.36 3.83 0.51
N VAL A 170 11.12 2.92 -0.44
CA VAL A 170 11.74 2.94 -1.77
C VAL A 170 11.21 4.12 -2.61
N ALA A 171 9.91 4.41 -2.53
CA ALA A 171 9.30 5.58 -3.14
C ALA A 171 9.85 6.89 -2.56
N LYS A 172 10.09 6.95 -1.24
CA LYS A 172 10.79 8.08 -0.61
C LYS A 172 12.18 8.28 -1.22
N ALA A 173 12.98 7.23 -1.32
CA ALA A 173 14.32 7.33 -1.90
C ALA A 173 14.28 7.78 -3.37
N SER A 174 13.24 7.40 -4.12
CA SER A 174 13.00 7.88 -5.49
C SER A 174 12.69 9.37 -5.52
N VAL A 175 11.81 9.88 -4.65
CA VAL A 175 11.48 11.31 -4.68
C VAL A 175 12.62 12.23 -4.21
N GLU A 176 13.57 11.69 -3.44
CA GLU A 176 14.79 12.39 -3.00
C GLU A 176 15.93 12.28 -4.04
N SER A 177 15.63 11.80 -5.26
CA SER A 177 16.59 11.65 -6.36
C SER A 177 16.14 12.41 -7.61
N GLU A 178 17.08 12.77 -8.48
CA GLU A 178 16.77 13.28 -9.82
C GLU A 178 16.28 12.17 -10.77
N ALA A 179 16.75 10.94 -10.57
CA ALA A 179 16.38 9.80 -11.40
C ALA A 179 15.05 9.20 -10.94
N ASN A 180 14.22 8.76 -11.90
CA ASN A 180 12.94 8.07 -11.61
C ASN A 180 13.15 6.84 -10.72
N ILE A 181 14.27 6.13 -10.91
CA ILE A 181 14.71 5.00 -10.10
C ILE A 181 16.15 5.30 -9.64
N PRO A 182 16.40 5.43 -8.33
CA PRO A 182 17.75 5.58 -7.79
C PRO A 182 18.67 4.42 -8.22
N ALA A 183 19.94 4.72 -8.50
CA ALA A 183 20.90 3.71 -8.93
C ALA A 183 21.16 2.63 -7.86
N ASN A 184 21.04 2.98 -6.58
CA ASN A 184 21.28 2.08 -5.46
C ASN A 184 20.28 2.34 -4.32
N PHE A 185 19.92 1.28 -3.61
CA PHE A 185 19.14 1.35 -2.37
C PHE A 185 19.94 0.76 -1.21
N SER A 186 19.96 1.45 -0.07
CA SER A 186 20.53 0.90 1.17
C SER A 186 19.46 0.12 1.92
N ALA A 187 19.61 -1.21 2.02
CA ALA A 187 18.65 -2.05 2.75
C ALA A 187 18.51 -1.63 4.23
N ALA A 188 19.59 -1.14 4.86
CA ALA A 188 19.52 -0.60 6.21
C ALA A 188 18.62 0.64 6.30
N SER A 189 18.80 1.62 5.40
CA SER A 189 17.97 2.83 5.37
C SER A 189 16.51 2.51 5.04
N ILE A 190 16.28 1.64 4.05
CA ILE A 190 14.94 1.21 3.65
C ILE A 190 14.21 0.51 4.80
N ALA A 191 14.89 -0.40 5.51
CA ALA A 191 14.30 -1.09 6.66
C ALA A 191 13.98 -0.14 7.82
N ASP A 192 14.86 0.82 8.11
CA ASP A 192 14.63 1.79 9.19
C ASP A 192 13.44 2.71 8.87
N GLU A 193 13.28 3.15 7.62
CA GLU A 193 12.11 3.90 7.15
C GLU A 193 10.85 3.04 7.19
N ALA A 194 10.89 1.81 6.65
CA ALA A 194 9.76 0.89 6.66
C ALA A 194 9.28 0.59 8.08
N ARG A 195 10.20 0.42 9.04
CA ARG A 195 9.85 0.24 10.46
C ARG A 195 9.06 1.43 11.01
N ARG A 196 9.50 2.66 10.74
CA ARG A 196 8.78 3.88 11.19
C ARG A 196 7.38 3.97 10.58
N THR A 197 7.26 3.63 9.31
CA THR A 197 5.96 3.58 8.61
C THR A 197 5.04 2.54 9.25
N LEU A 198 5.53 1.33 9.53
CA LEU A 198 4.75 0.27 10.18
C LEU A 198 4.28 0.67 11.59
N LEU A 199 5.14 1.32 12.37
CA LEU A 199 4.78 1.81 13.72
C LEU A 199 3.72 2.92 13.68
N SER A 200 3.60 3.62 12.55
CA SER A 200 2.64 4.71 12.34
C SER A 200 1.40 4.25 11.55
N ALA A 201 1.34 2.97 11.18
CA ALA A 201 0.23 2.42 10.42
C ALA A 201 -1.03 2.34 11.30
N ARG A 202 -2.19 2.59 10.69
CA ARG A 202 -3.49 2.57 11.37
C ARG A 202 -4.50 1.75 10.60
N GLN A 203 -5.33 0.98 11.30
CA GLN A 203 -6.54 0.41 10.72
C GLN A 203 -7.61 1.51 10.68
N ILE A 204 -8.06 1.89 9.48
CA ILE A 204 -9.10 2.92 9.30
C ILE A 204 -10.48 2.30 9.34
N TRP A 205 -10.63 1.09 8.78
CA TRP A 205 -11.92 0.44 8.65
C TRP A 205 -11.78 -1.08 8.71
N CYS A 206 -12.72 -1.77 9.34
CA CYS A 206 -12.95 -3.17 9.04
C CYS A 206 -14.41 -3.59 9.30
N GLN A 207 -15.06 -4.21 8.32
CA GLN A 207 -16.45 -4.68 8.40
C GLN A 207 -16.67 -5.95 7.59
#